data_AF-X0XAM6-F1
#
_entry.id   AF-X0XAM6-F1
#
_cell.length_a   1.000
_cell.length_b   1.000
_cell.length_c   1.000
_cell.angle_alpha   90.00
_cell.angle_beta   90.00
_cell.angle_gamma   90.00
#
_symmetry.space_group_name_H-M   'P 1'
#
loop_
_entity.id
_entity.type
_entity.pdbx_description
1 polymer ?
#
loop_
_entity_poly.entity_id
_entity_poly.type
_entity_poly.pdbx_seq_one_letter_code
_entity_poly.pdbx_strand_id
1 'polypeptide(L)'
;MFPESLDEYIGDGNPVRFIDAFVDSLDLQAVGFERAVPNESGRPPYYPGDLLKLYMYGYLKHVRSSRRLEKEAKRNVELMW
;
A
#
# COMPACT_ATOMS: atom_id res chain seq x y z
N MET A 1 3.92 17.38 -24.56
CA MET A 1 2.99 16.83 -23.56
C MET A 1 3.82 16.06 -22.55
N PHE A 2 3.61 16.31 -21.26
CA PHE A 2 4.12 15.45 -20.20
C PHE A 2 3.17 14.27 -20.02
N PRO A 3 3.65 13.10 -19.56
CA PRO A 3 2.76 12.01 -19.19
C PRO A 3 1.82 12.45 -18.05
N GLU A 4 0.60 11.91 -18.05
CA GLU A 4 -0.41 12.15 -17.00
C GLU A 4 0.10 11.62 -15.65
N SER A 5 -0.28 12.28 -14.56
CA SER A 5 0.09 11.84 -13.21
C SER A 5 -0.65 10.55 -12.81
N LEU A 6 -0.09 9.78 -11.87
CA LEU A 6 -0.78 8.59 -11.32
C LEU A 6 -2.14 8.96 -10.69
N ASP A 7 -2.24 10.17 -10.13
CA ASP A 7 -3.50 10.71 -9.59
C ASP A 7 -4.59 10.86 -10.66
N GLU A 8 -4.24 11.22 -11.89
CA GLU A 8 -5.19 11.34 -13.01
C GLU A 8 -5.70 9.97 -13.49
N TYR A 9 -4.91 8.91 -13.29
CA TYR A 9 -5.32 7.53 -13.60
C TYR A 9 -6.25 6.92 -12.54
N ILE A 10 -6.25 7.44 -11.32
CA ILE A 10 -7.09 6.94 -10.23
C ILE A 10 -8.23 7.90 -9.96
N GLY A 11 -9.41 7.56 -10.48
CA GLY A 11 -10.63 8.33 -10.23
C GLY A 11 -10.96 8.46 -8.74
N ASP A 12 -11.64 9.55 -8.38
CA ASP A 12 -11.94 9.93 -6.97
C ASP A 12 -12.68 8.85 -6.17
N GLY A 13 -13.51 8.05 -6.85
CA GLY A 13 -14.26 6.95 -6.24
C GLY A 13 -13.49 5.63 -6.13
N ASN A 14 -12.21 5.58 -6.49
CA ASN A 14 -11.45 4.34 -6.44
C ASN A 14 -11.19 3.93 -4.98
N PRO A 15 -11.49 2.68 -4.58
CA PRO A 15 -11.27 2.20 -3.21
C PRO A 15 -9.81 2.29 -2.74
N VAL A 16 -8.83 2.34 -3.65
CA VAL A 16 -7.41 2.50 -3.28
C VAL A 16 -7.16 3.79 -2.51
N ARG A 17 -7.82 4.89 -2.90
CA ARG A 17 -7.73 6.17 -2.16
C ARG A 17 -8.24 6.04 -0.72
N PHE A 18 -9.27 5.22 -0.51
CA PHE A 18 -9.75 4.91 0.83
C PHE A 18 -8.76 4.06 1.62
N ILE A 19 -8.15 3.03 1.01
CA ILE A 19 -7.14 2.19 1.68
C ILE A 19 -5.96 3.06 2.15
N ASP A 20 -5.49 3.94 1.27
CA ASP A 20 -4.38 4.85 1.54
C ASP A 20 -4.69 5.81 2.69
N ALA A 21 -5.78 6.58 2.58
CA ALA A 21 -6.21 7.50 3.63
C ALA A 21 -6.50 6.79 4.96
N PHE A 22 -7.07 5.58 4.92
CA PHE A 22 -7.34 4.80 6.12
C PHE A 22 -6.03 4.38 6.80
N VAL A 23 -5.08 3.79 6.07
CA VAL A 23 -3.81 3.34 6.66
C VAL A 23 -2.99 4.51 7.16
N ASP A 24 -2.98 5.64 6.45
CA ASP A 24 -2.26 6.85 6.86
C ASP A 24 -2.86 7.51 8.12
N SER A 25 -4.14 7.26 8.40
CA SER A 25 -4.79 7.72 9.63
C SER A 25 -4.45 6.89 10.88
N LEU A 26 -3.82 5.72 10.71
CA LEU A 26 -3.52 4.81 11.81
C LEU A 26 -2.18 5.13 12.47
N ASP A 27 -2.16 5.16 13.81
CA ASP A 27 -0.93 4.99 14.56
C ASP A 27 -0.52 3.51 14.55
N LEU A 28 0.34 3.14 13.60
CA LEU A 28 0.79 1.76 13.42
C LEU A 28 1.49 1.21 14.67
N GLN A 29 2.16 2.04 15.48
CA GLN A 29 2.76 1.58 16.73
C GLN A 29 1.68 1.22 17.75
N ALA A 30 0.70 2.11 17.93
CA ALA A 30 -0.40 1.89 18.87
C ALA A 30 -1.26 0.66 18.49
N VAL A 31 -1.38 0.37 17.20
CA VAL A 31 -2.09 -0.81 16.68
C VAL A 31 -1.28 -2.11 16.84
N GLY A 32 -0.01 -2.03 17.26
CA GLY A 32 0.83 -3.19 17.58
C GLY A 32 1.78 -3.63 16.48
N PHE A 33 2.06 -2.79 15.47
CA PHE A 33 3.13 -3.08 14.51
C PHE A 33 4.50 -2.84 15.15
N GLU A 34 5.16 -3.93 15.55
CA GLU A 34 6.48 -3.91 16.20
C GLU A 34 7.59 -3.23 15.38
N ARG A 35 7.43 -3.17 14.05
CA ARG A 35 8.42 -2.63 13.11
C ARG A 35 8.01 -1.29 12.49
N ALA A 36 7.08 -0.58 13.12
CA ALA A 36 6.68 0.75 12.68
C ALA A 36 7.79 1.81 12.91
N VAL A 37 8.67 1.59 13.89
CA VAL A 37 9.90 2.37 14.09
C VAL A 37 11.08 1.60 13.51
N PRO A 38 11.82 2.18 12.55
CA PRO A 38 13.08 1.59 12.07
C PRO A 38 14.12 1.55 13.19
N ASN A 39 14.94 0.49 13.21
CA ASN A 39 16.12 0.44 14.07
C ASN A 39 17.12 1.53 13.67
N GLU A 40 17.88 2.06 14.63
CA GLU A 40 18.93 3.06 14.39
C GLU A 40 20.07 2.56 13.50
N SER A 41 20.24 1.24 13.38
CA SER A 41 21.31 0.62 12.62
C SER A 41 20.83 -0.58 11.81
N GLY A 42 21.44 -0.77 10.64
CA GLY A 42 21.12 -1.84 9.70
C GLY A 42 20.15 -1.41 8.61
N ARG A 43 19.72 -2.40 7.79
CA ARG A 43 18.74 -2.15 6.72
C ARG A 43 17.35 -2.03 7.34
N PRO A 44 16.61 -0.93 7.12
CA PRO A 44 15.25 -0.81 7.62
C PRO A 44 14.37 -1.90 7.02
N PRO A 45 13.41 -2.44 7.79
CA PRO A 45 12.39 -3.33 7.25
C PRO A 45 11.50 -2.58 6.25
N TYR A 46 10.71 -3.32 5.47
CA TYR A 46 9.60 -2.71 4.73
C TYR A 46 8.69 -1.97 5.71
N TYR A 47 8.20 -0.80 5.29
CA TYR A 47 7.29 -0.01 6.11
C TYR A 47 5.98 -0.79 6.30
N PRO A 48 5.50 -1.00 7.55
CA PRO A 48 4.32 -1.81 7.79
C PRO A 48 3.05 -1.25 7.16
N GLY A 49 2.96 0.07 6.96
CA GLY A 49 1.84 0.71 6.27
C GLY A 49 1.70 0.22 4.83
N ASP A 50 2.80 0.16 4.08
CA ASP A 50 2.78 -0.29 2.68
C ASP A 50 2.34 -1.75 2.56
N LEU A 51 2.83 -2.60 3.47
CA LEU A 51 2.43 -4.00 3.53
C LEU A 51 0.95 -4.16 3.91
N LEU A 52 0.44 -3.31 4.79
CA LEU A 52 -0.97 -3.29 5.17
C LEU A 52 -1.86 -2.83 4.02
N LYS A 53 -1.47 -1.75 3.30
CA LYS A 53 -2.16 -1.28 2.09
C LYS A 53 -2.25 -2.40 1.05
N LEU A 54 -1.14 -3.09 0.77
CA LEU A 54 -1.10 -4.24 -0.15
C LEU A 54 -1.99 -5.40 0.30
N TYR A 55 -2.01 -5.70 1.60
CA TYR A 55 -2.85 -6.75 2.17
C TYR A 55 -4.34 -6.42 2.03
N MET A 56 -4.74 -5.19 2.37
CA MET A 56 -6.11 -4.71 2.24
C MET A 56 -6.57 -4.70 0.78
N TYR A 57 -5.71 -4.23 -0.14
CA TYR A 57 -5.97 -4.29 -1.58
C TYR A 57 -6.23 -5.73 -2.03
N GLY A 58 -5.38 -6.67 -1.61
CA GLY A 58 -5.55 -8.09 -1.92
C GLY A 58 -6.85 -8.67 -1.39
N TYR A 59 -7.25 -8.27 -0.20
CA TYR A 59 -8.52 -8.66 0.38
C TYR A 59 -9.71 -8.14 -0.45
N LEU A 60 -9.72 -6.84 -0.78
CA LEU A 60 -10.77 -6.17 -1.59
C LEU A 60 -10.90 -6.75 -3.00
N LYS A 61 -9.77 -7.07 -3.64
CA LYS A 61 -9.75 -7.59 -5.02
C LYS A 61 -9.74 -9.14 -5.07
N HIS A 62 -9.97 -9.81 -3.94
CA HIS A 62 -9.96 -11.27 -3.81
C HIS A 62 -8.67 -11.96 -4.28
N VAL A 63 -7.52 -11.27 -4.20
CA VAL A 63 -6.19 -11.81 -4.53
C VAL A 63 -5.53 -12.36 -3.26
N ARG A 64 -5.61 -13.68 -3.07
CA ARG A 64 -5.11 -14.35 -1.85
C ARG A 64 -3.67 -14.86 -1.94
N SER A 65 -3.11 -14.96 -3.14
CA SER A 65 -1.74 -15.45 -3.34
C SER A 65 -0.74 -14.31 -3.30
N SER A 66 0.29 -14.44 -2.46
CA SER A 66 1.40 -13.48 -2.38
C SER A 66 2.09 -13.28 -3.74
N ARG A 67 2.32 -14.35 -4.51
CA ARG A 67 2.88 -14.27 -5.87
C ARG A 67 1.97 -13.50 -6.83
N ARG A 68 0.65 -13.65 -6.68
CA ARG A 68 -0.29 -12.87 -7.50
C ARG A 68 -0.28 -11.39 -7.09
N LEU A 69 -0.21 -11.09 -5.79
CA LEU A 69 -0.07 -9.71 -5.30
C LEU A 69 1.23 -9.06 -5.80
N GLU A 70 2.34 -9.77 -5.75
CA GLU A 70 3.62 -9.30 -6.30
C GLU A 70 3.50 -8.97 -7.80
N LYS A 71 2.78 -9.79 -8.56
CA LYS A 71 2.52 -9.54 -9.97
C LYS A 71 1.63 -8.32 -10.18
N GLU A 72 0.60 -8.12 -9.35
CA GLU A 72 -0.24 -6.92 -9.42
C GLU A 72 0.56 -5.65 -9.11
N ALA A 73 1.42 -5.68 -8.09
CA ALA A 73 2.25 -4.53 -7.71
C ALA A 73 3.18 -4.04 -8.84
N LYS A 74 3.50 -4.90 -9.81
CA LYS A 74 4.34 -4.57 -10.96
C LYS A 74 3.57 -4.05 -12.18
N ARG A 75 2.25 -4.19 -12.22
CA ARG A 75 1.46 -3.93 -13.45
C ARG A 75 0.22 -3.08 -13.24
N ASN A 76 -0.33 -3.04 -12.03
CA ASN A 76 -1.55 -2.30 -11.75
C ASN A 76 -1.19 -0.92 -11.20
N VAL A 77 -1.68 0.12 -11.87
CA VAL A 77 -1.52 1.51 -11.46
C VAL A 77 -2.10 1.76 -10.07
N GLU A 78 -3.16 1.04 -9.69
CA GLU A 78 -3.74 1.08 -8.34
C GLU A 78 -2.75 0.71 -7.22
N LEU A 79 -1.68 -0.04 -7.51
CA LEU A 79 -0.65 -0.42 -6.53
C LEU A 79 0.66 0.36 -6.71
N MET A 80 0.73 1.22 -7.72
CA MET A 80 1.87 2.10 -7.98
C MET A 80 1.63 3.53 -7.47
N TRP A 81 0.36 3.90 -7.33
CA TRP A 81 -0.10 5.12 -6.67
C TRP A 81 0.05 4.98 -5.16
#